data_AF-A0A963ZXB9-F1
#
_entry.id   AF-A0A963ZXB9-F1
#
_cell.length_a   1.000
_cell.length_b   1.000
_cell.length_c   1.000
_cell.angle_alpha   90.00
_cell.angle_beta   90.00
_cell.angle_gamma   90.00
#
_symmetry.space_group_name_H-M   'P 1'
#
loop_
_entity.id
_entity.type
_entity.pdbx_description
1 polymer ?
#
loop_
_entity_poly.entity_id
_entity_poly.type
_entity_poly.pdbx_seq_one_letter_code
_entity_poly.pdbx_strand_id
1 'polypeptide(L)'
;MELLGWTIFITNVDKQVWTFLNLVEAYRFRWRIEVVFKCWKSKFNLKHLFADKRSISLARVVITSLLFLVYLTAFFVPWATFFISQVYRATQKWVSILKFADFVKEHFVELITAKNLSRFIPQVAYYCSYEKRKKRSNYLELFYMLNLS
;
A
#
# COMPACT_ATOMS: atom_id res chain seq x y z
N MET A 1 -1.53 2.15 19.07
CA MET A 1 -0.65 3.10 19.76
C MET A 1 -0.80 2.77 21.23
N GLU A 2 0.05 1.91 21.77
CA GLU A 2 -0.02 1.44 23.18
C GLU A 2 1.41 1.27 23.72
N LEU A 3 2.27 2.27 23.59
CA LEU A 3 3.62 2.18 24.16
C LEU A 3 3.93 3.23 25.22
N LEU A 4 3.10 4.26 25.39
CA LEU A 4 3.29 5.27 26.44
C LEU A 4 1.99 5.77 27.08
N GLY A 5 0.82 5.20 26.77
CA GLY A 5 -0.49 5.60 27.34
C GLY A 5 -1.03 6.96 26.86
N TRP A 6 -0.18 7.83 26.32
CA TRP A 6 -0.55 9.16 25.83
C TRP A 6 -0.30 9.28 24.32
N THR A 7 -1.21 9.96 23.61
CA THR A 7 -1.05 10.32 22.19
C THR A 7 -1.33 11.81 22.05
N ILE A 8 -0.32 12.58 21.67
CA ILE A 8 -0.43 14.04 21.47
C ILE A 8 -0.57 14.30 19.97
N PHE A 9 -1.61 15.04 19.59
CA PHE A 9 -1.83 15.48 18.21
C PHE A 9 -1.59 16.98 18.12
N ILE A 10 -0.82 17.40 17.12
CA ILE A 10 -0.49 18.81 16.86
C ILE A 10 -0.90 19.10 15.42
N THR A 11 -1.72 20.13 15.21
CA THR A 11 -2.18 20.53 13.89
C THR A 11 -2.17 22.05 13.77
N ASN A 12 -1.94 22.53 12.55
CA ASN A 12 -2.07 23.93 12.18
C ASN A 12 -3.48 24.26 11.66
N VAL A 13 -4.37 23.27 11.59
CA VAL A 13 -5.76 23.45 11.16
C VAL A 13 -6.59 23.98 12.32
N ASP A 14 -7.37 25.02 12.05
CA ASP A 14 -8.22 25.66 13.04
C ASP A 14 -9.32 24.70 13.56
N LYS A 15 -9.73 24.87 14.82
CA LYS A 15 -10.79 24.10 15.46
C LYS A 15 -12.16 24.26 14.78
N GLN A 16 -12.38 25.37 14.08
CA GLN A 16 -13.59 25.60 13.28
C GLN A 16 -13.62 24.74 12.00
N VAL A 17 -12.44 24.32 11.50
CA VAL A 17 -12.32 23.50 10.29
C VAL A 17 -12.31 22.02 10.64
N TRP A 18 -11.50 21.60 11.63
CA TRP A 18 -11.43 20.20 12.06
C TRP A 18 -11.88 20.03 13.50
N THR A 19 -12.83 19.12 13.69
CA THR A 19 -13.10 18.56 15.01
C THR A 19 -11.96 17.65 15.45
N PHE A 20 -11.89 17.35 16.74
CA PHE A 20 -10.92 16.38 17.27
C PHE A 20 -11.05 14.99 16.60
N LEU A 21 -12.26 14.57 16.24
CA LEU A 21 -12.48 13.30 15.53
C LEU A 21 -11.85 13.33 14.13
N ASN A 22 -12.03 14.42 13.37
CA ASN A 22 -11.42 14.61 12.06
C ASN A 22 -9.89 14.54 12.14
N LEU A 23 -9.31 15.14 13.19
CA LEU A 23 -7.86 15.08 13.44
C LEU A 23 -7.39 13.63 13.67
N VAL A 24 -8.11 12.87 14.50
CA VAL A 24 -7.79 11.46 14.76
C VAL A 24 -7.89 10.64 13.48
N GLU A 25 -8.90 10.87 12.66
CA GLU A 25 -9.08 10.19 11.36
C GLU A 25 -7.96 10.51 10.38
N ALA A 26 -7.62 11.79 10.21
CA ALA A 26 -6.50 12.22 9.39
C ALA A 26 -5.19 11.53 9.82
N TYR A 27 -4.94 11.44 11.13
CA TYR A 27 -3.77 10.76 11.66
C TYR A 27 -3.77 9.24 11.48
N ARG A 28 -4.92 8.60 11.25
CA ARG A 28 -4.97 7.16 10.90
C ARG A 28 -4.37 6.92 9.53
N PHE A 29 -4.54 7.85 8.58
CA PHE A 29 -3.92 7.77 7.25
C PHE A 29 -2.40 7.89 7.28
N ARG A 30 -1.80 8.44 8.34
CA ARG A 30 -0.34 8.45 8.53
C ARG A 30 0.26 7.03 8.47
N TRP A 31 -0.43 6.02 8.99
CA TRP A 31 0.05 4.64 8.90
C TRP A 31 0.05 4.10 7.46
N ARG A 32 -0.78 4.63 6.58
CA ARG A 32 -0.85 4.20 5.18
C ARG A 32 0.46 4.49 4.45
N ILE A 33 1.00 5.69 4.60
CA ILE A 33 2.26 6.06 3.93
C ILE A 33 3.42 5.20 4.42
N GLU A 34 3.45 4.86 5.72
CA GLU A 34 4.44 3.93 6.26
C GLU A 34 4.32 2.53 5.66
N VAL A 35 3.10 2.01 5.47
CA VAL A 35 2.89 0.71 4.83
C VAL A 35 3.36 0.74 3.37
N VAL A 36 3.10 1.82 2.64
CA VAL A 36 3.59 2.01 1.26
C VAL A 36 5.12 2.06 1.24
N PHE A 37 5.76 2.87 2.07
CA PHE A 37 7.22 2.92 2.15
C PHE A 37 7.84 1.62 2.66
N LYS A 38 7.17 0.90 3.56
CA LYS A 38 7.58 -0.43 3.98
C LYS A 38 7.56 -1.39 2.78
N CYS A 39 6.49 -1.36 1.98
CA CYS A 39 6.40 -2.12 0.74
C CYS A 39 7.58 -1.82 -0.19
N TRP A 40 7.85 -0.55 -0.46
CA TRP A 40 8.93 -0.15 -1.36
C TRP A 40 10.31 -0.59 -0.85
N LYS A 41 10.57 -0.44 0.45
CA LYS A 41 11.84 -0.82 1.06
C LYS A 41 12.04 -2.33 1.12
N SER A 42 11.03 -3.09 1.57
CA SER A 42 11.20 -4.52 1.86
C SER A 42 10.81 -5.46 0.72
N LYS A 43 9.88 -5.05 -0.15
CA LYS A 43 9.32 -5.91 -1.20
C LYS A 43 9.93 -5.61 -2.56
N PHE A 44 10.06 -4.33 -2.90
CA PHE A 44 10.75 -3.88 -4.11
C PHE A 44 12.25 -3.65 -3.94
N ASN A 45 12.80 -3.91 -2.74
CA ASN A 45 14.22 -3.75 -2.43
C ASN A 45 14.79 -2.39 -2.86
N LEU A 46 14.03 -1.30 -2.65
CA LEU A 46 14.40 0.05 -3.11
C LEU A 46 15.83 0.46 -2.69
N LYS A 47 16.29 0.02 -1.51
CA LYS A 47 17.67 0.27 -1.04
C LYS A 47 18.72 -0.30 -1.98
N HIS A 48 18.48 -1.49 -2.53
CA HIS A 48 19.41 -2.17 -3.43
C HIS A 48 19.55 -1.45 -4.78
N LEU A 49 18.56 -0.67 -5.20
CA LEU A 49 18.69 0.16 -6.41
C LEU A 49 19.82 1.20 -6.29
N PHE A 50 20.27 1.49 -5.06
CA PHE A 50 21.25 2.53 -4.76
C PHE A 50 22.47 2.01 -3.96
N ALA A 51 22.54 0.72 -3.62
CA ALA A 51 23.47 0.21 -2.58
C ALA A 51 24.95 0.15 -2.99
N ASP A 52 25.29 0.09 -4.28
CA ASP A 52 26.65 -0.27 -4.71
C ASP A 52 27.50 0.90 -5.28
N LYS A 53 27.22 2.15 -4.92
CA LYS A 53 27.84 3.31 -5.59
C LYS A 53 28.45 4.29 -4.59
N ARG A 54 29.78 4.19 -4.42
CA ARG A 54 30.60 5.11 -3.61
C ARG A 54 30.39 6.58 -3.99
N SER A 55 30.03 6.87 -5.24
CA SER A 55 29.41 8.13 -5.66
C SER A 55 28.29 7.84 -6.66
N ILE A 56 27.05 8.11 -6.25
CA ILE A 56 25.91 8.10 -7.17
C ILE A 56 25.65 9.54 -7.62
N SER A 57 25.59 9.77 -8.94
CA SER A 57 25.24 11.11 -9.44
C SER A 57 23.78 11.43 -9.12
N LEU A 58 23.48 12.70 -8.87
CA LEU A 58 22.11 13.17 -8.66
C LEU A 58 21.20 12.76 -9.82
N ALA A 59 21.68 12.90 -11.06
CA ALA A 59 20.95 12.50 -12.26
C ALA A 59 20.54 11.02 -12.22
N ARG A 60 21.45 10.12 -11.77
CA ARG A 60 21.14 8.70 -11.66
C ARG A 60 20.08 8.43 -10.59
N VAL A 61 20.17 9.09 -9.43
CA VAL A 61 19.15 8.95 -8.37
C VAL A 61 17.77 9.37 -8.89
N VAL A 62 17.70 10.52 -9.58
CA VAL A 62 16.46 11.05 -10.15
C VAL A 62 15.89 10.10 -11.19
N ILE A 63 16.69 9.68 -12.18
CA ILE A 63 16.24 8.79 -13.26
C ILE A 63 15.78 7.44 -12.69
N THR A 64 16.54 6.82 -11.79
CA THR A 64 16.15 5.54 -11.17
C THR A 64 14.86 5.66 -10.35
N SER A 65 14.68 6.78 -9.62
CA SER A 65 13.45 7.04 -8.87
C SER A 65 12.25 7.23 -9.80
N LEU A 66 12.41 7.96 -10.90
CA LEU A 66 11.36 8.16 -11.89
C LEU A 66 10.97 6.85 -12.58
N LEU A 67 11.95 6.03 -12.99
CA LEU A 67 11.67 4.71 -13.58
C LEU A 67 10.96 3.78 -12.59
N PHE A 68 11.33 3.83 -11.30
CA PHE A 68 10.65 3.08 -10.26
C PHE A 68 9.20 3.56 -10.09
N LEU A 69 8.95 4.88 -10.11
CA LEU A 69 7.60 5.43 -10.07
C LEU A 69 6.79 5.03 -11.30
N VAL A 70 7.38 5.10 -12.50
CA VAL A 70 6.73 4.64 -13.75
C VAL A 70 6.37 3.16 -13.65
N TYR A 71 7.25 2.30 -13.14
CA TYR A 71 6.95 0.90 -12.90
C TYR A 71 5.73 0.72 -11.97
N LEU A 72 5.70 1.47 -10.86
CA LEU A 72 4.60 1.40 -9.91
C LEU A 72 3.28 1.85 -10.55
N THR A 73 3.28 2.98 -11.27
CA THR A 73 2.06 3.55 -11.84
C THR A 73 1.56 2.80 -13.06
N ALA A 74 2.46 2.26 -13.89
CA ALA A 74 2.09 1.55 -15.11
C ALA A 74 1.70 0.09 -14.88
N PHE A 75 2.30 -0.58 -13.89
CA PHE A 75 2.09 -2.01 -13.66
C PHE A 75 1.48 -2.31 -12.29
N PHE A 76 2.17 -1.94 -11.22
CA PHE A 76 1.81 -2.38 -9.88
C PHE A 76 0.45 -1.84 -9.40
N VAL A 77 0.20 -0.54 -9.58
CA VAL A 77 -1.03 0.12 -9.13
C VAL A 77 -2.26 -0.36 -9.91
N PRO A 78 -2.23 -0.47 -11.26
CA PRO A 78 -3.33 -1.05 -12.02
C PRO A 78 -3.66 -2.48 -11.60
N TRP A 79 -2.65 -3.35 -11.45
CA TRP A 79 -2.87 -4.72 -10.99
C TRP A 79 -3.41 -4.76 -9.56
N ALA A 80 -2.84 -3.98 -8.64
CA ALA A 80 -3.33 -3.92 -7.27
C ALA A 80 -4.80 -3.47 -7.21
N THR A 81 -5.18 -2.46 -8.00
CA THR A 81 -6.56 -1.95 -8.06
C THR A 81 -7.51 -3.01 -8.62
N PHE A 82 -7.12 -3.68 -9.71
CA PHE A 82 -7.88 -4.78 -10.29
C PHE A 82 -8.08 -5.90 -9.26
N PHE A 83 -7.02 -6.41 -8.63
CA PHE A 83 -7.14 -7.52 -7.70
C PHE A 83 -7.85 -7.14 -6.41
N ILE A 84 -7.62 -5.95 -5.85
CA ILE A 84 -8.35 -5.47 -4.68
C ILE A 84 -9.86 -5.49 -4.96
N SER A 85 -10.29 -4.93 -6.09
CA SER A 85 -11.72 -4.87 -6.43
C SER A 85 -12.32 -6.25 -6.70
N GLN A 86 -11.66 -7.08 -7.51
CA GLN A 86 -12.19 -8.37 -7.94
C GLN A 86 -12.17 -9.43 -6.82
N VAL A 87 -11.13 -9.45 -5.99
CA VAL A 87 -11.06 -10.34 -4.82
C VAL A 87 -12.11 -9.94 -3.79
N TYR A 88 -12.31 -8.64 -3.57
CA TYR A 88 -13.34 -8.17 -2.65
C TYR A 88 -14.74 -8.59 -3.13
N ARG A 89 -15.05 -8.39 -4.41
CA ARG A 89 -16.33 -8.84 -5.00
C ARG A 89 -16.55 -10.35 -4.85
N ALA A 90 -15.50 -11.15 -5.08
CA ALA A 90 -15.61 -12.61 -5.04
C ALA A 90 -15.63 -13.20 -3.62
N THR A 91 -14.96 -12.57 -2.65
CA THR A 91 -14.68 -13.20 -1.34
C THR A 91 -14.97 -12.33 -0.12
N GLN A 92 -15.30 -11.05 -0.32
CA GLN A 92 -15.44 -10.04 0.73
C GLN A 92 -14.18 -9.87 1.60
N LYS A 93 -13.00 -10.17 1.05
CA LYS A 93 -11.71 -9.99 1.69
C LYS A 93 -10.93 -8.84 1.05
N TRP A 94 -10.21 -8.10 1.89
CA TRP A 94 -9.32 -7.03 1.44
C TRP A 94 -7.92 -7.56 1.19
N VAL A 95 -7.36 -7.20 0.04
CA VAL A 95 -5.99 -7.57 -0.36
C VAL A 95 -4.97 -6.66 0.34
N SER A 96 -3.98 -7.27 0.98
CA SER A 96 -2.83 -6.59 1.57
C SER A 96 -1.80 -6.27 0.50
N ILE A 97 -1.48 -4.99 0.33
CA ILE A 97 -0.47 -4.53 -0.65
C ILE A 97 0.91 -5.12 -0.39
N LEU A 98 1.25 -5.42 0.87
CA LEU A 98 2.54 -6.04 1.20
C LEU A 98 2.63 -7.48 0.68
N LYS A 99 1.57 -8.28 0.91
CA LYS A 99 1.51 -9.66 0.44
C LYS A 99 1.35 -9.71 -1.08
N PHE A 100 0.57 -8.77 -1.63
CA PHE A 100 0.41 -8.63 -3.07
C PHE A 100 1.71 -8.24 -3.78
N ALA A 101 2.56 -7.40 -3.18
CA ALA A 101 3.87 -7.10 -3.74
C ALA A 101 4.80 -8.33 -3.80
N ASP A 102 4.74 -9.23 -2.81
CA ASP A 102 5.42 -10.53 -2.88
C ASP A 102 4.89 -11.36 -4.06
N PHE A 103 3.56 -11.45 -4.18
CA PHE A 103 2.92 -12.17 -5.28
C PHE A 103 3.31 -11.62 -6.66
N VAL A 104 3.33 -10.29 -6.83
CA VAL A 104 3.75 -9.66 -8.10
C VAL A 104 5.22 -9.96 -8.40
N LYS A 105 6.09 -9.99 -7.38
CA LYS A 105 7.50 -10.33 -7.55
C LYS A 105 7.68 -11.78 -8.02
N GLU A 106 6.90 -12.70 -7.47
CA GLU A 106 6.97 -14.14 -7.79
C GLU A 106 6.34 -14.45 -9.16
N HIS A 107 5.27 -13.75 -9.54
CA HIS A 107 4.48 -14.03 -10.75
C HIS A 107 4.58 -12.96 -11.83
N PHE A 108 5.63 -12.11 -11.80
CA PHE A 108 5.73 -10.92 -12.66
C PHE A 108 5.54 -11.24 -14.16
N VAL A 109 6.24 -12.27 -14.66
CA VAL A 109 6.19 -12.69 -16.07
C VAL A 109 4.81 -13.20 -16.45
N GLU A 110 4.14 -13.93 -15.56
CA GLU A 110 2.81 -14.45 -15.82
C GLU A 110 1.75 -13.36 -15.80
N LEU A 111 1.94 -12.32 -14.99
CA LEU A 111 1.03 -11.17 -14.91
C LEU A 111 1.13 -10.29 -16.17
N ILE A 112 2.34 -10.04 -16.67
CA ILE A 112 2.53 -9.20 -17.87
C ILE A 112 2.10 -9.90 -19.17
N THR A 113 2.16 -11.23 -19.21
CA THR A 113 1.79 -12.03 -20.40
C THR A 113 0.35 -12.56 -20.35
N ALA A 114 -0.33 -12.45 -19.21
CA ALA A 114 -1.68 -12.97 -19.06
C ALA A 114 -2.68 -12.21 -19.94
N LYS A 115 -3.35 -12.95 -20.84
CA LYS A 115 -4.54 -12.46 -21.55
C LYS A 115 -5.73 -12.23 -20.62
N ASN A 116 -5.79 -12.95 -19.50
CA ASN A 116 -6.85 -12.83 -18.51
C ASN A 116 -6.28 -12.88 -17.08
N LEU A 117 -6.25 -11.73 -16.41
CA LEU A 117 -5.78 -11.60 -15.02
C LEU A 117 -6.71 -12.27 -14.00
N SER A 118 -7.98 -12.51 -14.35
CA SER A 118 -8.97 -13.09 -13.44
C SER A 118 -8.60 -14.49 -12.96
N ARG A 119 -7.78 -15.22 -13.71
CA ARG A 119 -7.30 -16.56 -13.33
C ARG A 119 -6.55 -16.58 -12.00
N PHE A 120 -5.93 -15.47 -11.63
CA PHE A 120 -5.14 -15.37 -10.40
C PHE A 120 -5.98 -14.96 -9.18
N ILE A 121 -7.26 -14.61 -9.36
CA ILE A 121 -8.12 -14.14 -8.26
C ILE A 121 -8.15 -15.14 -7.09
N PRO A 122 -8.31 -16.47 -7.29
CA PRO A 122 -8.33 -17.42 -6.18
C PRO A 122 -7.01 -17.45 -5.40
N GLN A 123 -5.88 -17.41 -6.11
CA GLN A 123 -4.54 -17.41 -5.50
C GLN A 123 -4.30 -16.12 -4.72
N VAL A 124 -4.63 -14.96 -5.30
CA VAL A 124 -4.50 -13.66 -4.63
C VAL A 124 -5.43 -13.58 -3.42
N ALA A 125 -6.66 -14.08 -3.52
CA ALA A 125 -7.60 -14.12 -2.40
C ALA A 125 -7.08 -14.97 -1.23
N TYR A 126 -6.43 -16.10 -1.53
CA TYR A 126 -5.89 -17.00 -0.53
C TYR A 126 -4.61 -16.45 0.12
N TYR A 127 -3.60 -16.10 -0.69
CA TYR A 127 -2.28 -15.72 -0.18
C TYR A 127 -2.14 -14.24 0.17
N CYS A 128 -2.87 -13.35 -0.50
CA CYS A 128 -2.64 -11.91 -0.37
C CYS A 128 -3.63 -11.18 0.54
N SER A 129 -4.65 -11.85 1.09
CA SER A 129 -5.64 -11.19 1.95
C SER A 129 -5.07 -10.77 3.32
N TYR A 130 -5.63 -9.70 3.88
CA TYR A 130 -5.41 -9.35 5.28
C TYR A 130 -5.92 -10.46 6.21
N GLU A 131 -5.18 -10.71 7.28
CA GLU A 131 -5.69 -11.49 8.40
C GLU A 131 -6.75 -10.67 9.15
N LYS A 132 -7.82 -11.32 9.58
CA LYS A 132 -8.84 -10.68 10.41
C LYS A 132 -8.22 -10.30 11.76
N ARG A 133 -8.21 -9.01 12.09
CA ARG A 133 -7.72 -8.49 13.37
C ARG A 133 -8.86 -7.84 14.14
N LYS A 134 -9.10 -8.29 15.38
CA LYS A 134 -10.21 -7.80 16.23
C LYS A 134 -10.10 -6.31 16.62
N LYS A 135 -8.89 -5.75 16.68
CA LYS A 135 -8.63 -4.42 17.28
C LYS A 135 -8.24 -3.31 16.30
N ARG A 136 -8.01 -3.62 15.02
CA ARG A 136 -7.50 -2.64 14.03
C ARG A 136 -8.04 -2.95 12.64
N SER A 137 -8.76 -1.98 12.08
CA SER A 137 -9.18 -2.00 10.68
C SER A 137 -8.00 -1.69 9.76
N ASN A 138 -7.98 -2.29 8.57
CA ASN A 138 -6.97 -2.02 7.56
C ASN A 138 -7.32 -0.76 6.73
N TYR A 139 -6.35 -0.18 6.02
CA TYR A 139 -6.58 1.06 5.25
C TYR A 139 -7.80 1.01 4.33
N LEU A 140 -8.01 -0.10 3.62
CA LEU A 140 -9.13 -0.24 2.69
C LEU A 140 -10.47 -0.27 3.45
N GLU A 141 -10.52 -0.97 4.59
CA GLU A 141 -11.68 -0.93 5.48
C GLU A 141 -11.98 0.51 5.95
N LEU A 142 -10.97 1.25 6.42
CA LEU A 142 -11.18 2.65 6.83
C LEU A 142 -11.66 3.52 5.66
N PHE A 143 -11.01 3.42 4.50
CA PHE A 143 -11.33 4.23 3.34
C PHE A 143 -12.75 3.97 2.84
N TYR A 144 -13.19 2.71 2.78
CA TYR A 144 -14.55 2.39 2.35
C TYR A 144 -15.60 2.66 3.43
N MET A 145 -15.29 2.51 4.71
CA MET A 145 -16.20 2.92 5.80
C MET A 145 -16.50 4.43 5.76
N LEU A 146 -15.48 5.26 5.52
CA LEU A 146 -15.62 6.72 5.46
C LEU A 146 -16.36 7.23 4.21
N ASN A 147 -16.39 6.45 3.12
CA ASN A 147 -17.12 6.82 1.90
C ASN A 147 -18.56 6.29 1.87
N LEU A 148 -18.97 5.52 2.88
CA LEU A 148 -20.34 4.98 3.04
C LEU A 148 -21.12 5.66 4.17
N SER A 149 -20.48 6.53 4.95
CA SER A 149 -21.05 7.39 6.00
C SER A 149 -21.31 8.79 5.49
#